data_AF-A0A7V9L0A7-F1
#
_entry.id   AF-A0A7V9L0A7-F1
#
_cell.length_a   1.000
_cell.length_b   1.000
_cell.length_c   1.000
_cell.angle_alpha   90.00
_cell.angle_beta   90.00
_cell.angle_gamma   90.00
#
_symmetry.space_group_name_H-M   'P 1'
#
loop_
_entity.id
_entity.type
_entity.pdbx_description
1 polymer ?
#
loop_
_entity_poly.entity_id
_entity_poly.type
_entity_poly.pdbx_seq_one_letter_code
_entity_poly.pdbx_strand_id
1 'polypeptide(L)'
;MCHRTLLLGERSSRFTPGDDRWVDVCALCTDTANEHGWLKEGTPTTPLIAESPRRRNRFPGLGLLERRSVEPEPVVSEPVLRRLSPEEHALVEAAELYNVSAYSRTIAGIAKSLGSARVSMLPLSGTNTEIVITIAWDISWYQYRVLFDSSQPVRLAERGHDVAELGERFKSWNAHLDEHGRLSPDIPKL
;
A
#
# COMPACT_ATOMS: atom_id res chain seq x y z
N MET A 1 13.55 -11.99 29.79
CA MET A 1 12.14 -11.52 29.85
C MET A 1 11.30 -12.43 30.74
N CYS A 2 11.04 -13.69 30.38
CA CYS A 2 10.19 -14.60 31.18
C CYS A 2 10.95 -15.56 32.13
N HIS A 3 12.28 -15.52 32.15
CA HIS A 3 13.15 -16.41 32.95
C HIS A 3 12.94 -17.93 32.74
N ARG A 4 12.22 -18.33 31.69
CA ARG A 4 12.08 -19.73 31.31
C ARG A 4 13.28 -20.21 30.49
N THR A 5 13.58 -21.48 30.61
CA THR A 5 14.51 -22.19 29.72
C THR A 5 13.81 -22.51 28.40
N LEU A 6 14.48 -22.28 27.27
CA LEU A 6 13.99 -22.67 25.94
C LEU A 6 13.91 -24.20 25.84
N LEU A 7 12.78 -24.71 25.37
CA LEU A 7 12.60 -26.14 25.12
C LEU A 7 13.29 -26.59 23.83
N LEU A 8 13.54 -27.89 23.70
CA LEU A 8 14.10 -28.47 22.47
C LEU A 8 13.16 -28.20 21.28
N GLY A 9 13.63 -27.46 20.28
CA GLY A 9 12.83 -27.06 19.11
C GLY A 9 12.03 -25.76 19.27
N GLU A 10 12.13 -25.08 20.42
CA GLU A 10 11.55 -23.75 20.60
C GLU A 10 12.35 -22.70 19.80
N ARG A 11 11.66 -21.84 19.05
CA ARG A 11 12.28 -20.77 18.27
C ARG A 11 12.55 -19.55 19.14
N SER A 12 13.77 -19.01 19.08
CA SER A 12 14.13 -17.71 19.67
C SER A 12 14.38 -16.66 18.58
N SER A 13 14.21 -15.39 18.95
CA SER A 13 14.56 -14.22 18.15
C SER A 13 15.53 -13.34 18.94
N ARG A 14 16.53 -12.75 18.29
CA ARG A 14 17.48 -11.83 18.94
C ARG A 14 16.96 -10.39 18.95
N PHE A 15 17.12 -9.76 20.11
CA PHE A 15 16.74 -8.37 20.38
C PHE A 15 17.87 -7.62 21.09
N THR A 16 17.93 -6.30 20.91
CA THR A 16 18.70 -5.39 21.77
C THR A 16 17.74 -4.50 22.60
N PRO A 17 17.95 -4.38 23.92
CA PRO A 17 17.26 -3.42 24.77
C PRO A 17 17.54 -1.94 24.50
N GLY A 18 18.36 -1.60 23.50
CA GLY A 18 18.80 -0.24 23.21
C GLY A 18 20.27 0.03 23.56
N ASP A 19 21.00 -0.99 24.01
CA ASP A 19 22.44 -1.01 24.21
C ASP A 19 23.13 -1.96 23.20
N ASP A 20 24.45 -2.07 23.24
CA ASP A 20 25.18 -2.91 22.27
C ASP A 20 25.10 -4.43 22.55
N ARG A 21 24.27 -4.87 23.51
CA ARG A 21 24.10 -6.31 23.83
C ARG A 21 22.89 -6.89 23.13
N TRP A 22 23.10 -8.08 22.58
CA TRP A 22 22.04 -8.91 22.04
C TRP A 22 21.60 -9.95 23.06
N VAL A 23 20.29 -10.18 23.13
CA VAL A 23 19.68 -11.21 23.98
C VAL A 23 18.67 -12.03 23.19
N ASP A 24 18.62 -13.33 23.48
CA ASP A 24 17.63 -14.24 22.91
C ASP A 24 16.28 -14.11 23.64
N VAL A 25 15.22 -13.93 22.86
CA VAL A 25 13.84 -13.82 23.33
C VAL A 25 13.05 -15.00 22.76
N CYS A 26 12.36 -15.75 23.62
CA CYS A 26 11.51 -16.86 23.18
C CYS A 26 10.30 -16.35 22.39
N ALA A 27 9.71 -17.21 21.55
CA ALA A 27 8.57 -16.85 20.71
C ALA A 27 7.42 -16.18 21.50
N LEU A 28 7.18 -16.61 22.74
CA LEU A 28 6.11 -16.09 23.61
C LEU A 28 6.37 -14.68 24.18
N CYS A 29 7.62 -14.20 24.17
CA CYS A 29 7.99 -12.89 24.73
C CYS A 29 8.32 -11.86 23.64
N THR A 30 8.11 -12.18 22.37
CA THR A 30 8.40 -11.30 21.24
C THR A 30 7.60 -10.00 21.33
N ASP A 31 6.30 -10.09 21.61
CA ASP A 31 5.42 -8.92 21.67
C ASP A 31 5.78 -8.03 22.85
N THR A 32 6.03 -8.61 24.02
CA THR A 32 6.51 -7.87 25.19
C THR A 32 7.84 -7.16 24.92
N ALA A 33 8.78 -7.79 24.20
CA ALA A 33 10.04 -7.14 23.84
C ALA A 33 9.82 -5.93 22.93
N ASN A 34 8.91 -6.04 21.94
CA ASN A 34 8.54 -4.92 21.08
C ASN A 34 7.88 -3.78 21.87
N GLU A 35 6.99 -4.09 22.83
CA GLU A 35 6.34 -3.11 23.70
C GLU A 35 7.36 -2.35 24.57
N HIS A 36 8.46 -3.01 24.98
CA HIS A 36 9.56 -2.37 25.70
C HIS A 36 10.50 -1.57 24.78
N GLY A 37 10.19 -1.47 23.50
CA GLY A 37 11.00 -0.77 22.51
C GLY A 37 12.30 -1.50 22.17
N TRP A 38 12.42 -2.80 22.47
CA TRP A 38 13.61 -3.55 22.10
C TRP A 38 13.65 -3.74 20.59
N LEU A 39 14.83 -3.53 20.00
CA LEU A 39 15.01 -3.63 18.57
C LEU A 39 15.39 -5.06 18.18
N LYS A 40 14.64 -5.65 17.26
CA LYS A 40 14.91 -6.99 16.72
C LYS A 40 16.10 -6.98 15.74
N GLU A 41 16.92 -8.02 15.77
CA GLU A 41 18.03 -8.21 14.83
C GLU A 41 17.50 -8.22 13.39
N GLY A 42 18.03 -7.34 12.53
CA GLY A 42 17.62 -7.21 11.13
C GLY A 42 16.44 -6.26 10.88
N THR A 43 15.89 -5.61 11.91
CA THR A 43 14.95 -4.48 11.68
C THR A 43 15.72 -3.34 11.00
N PRO A 44 15.25 -2.82 9.85
CA PRO A 44 15.92 -1.73 9.16
C PRO A 44 15.88 -0.46 10.02
N THR A 45 16.93 -0.23 10.80
CA THR A 45 17.17 1.05 11.44
C THR A 45 17.67 2.00 10.37
N THR A 46 16.79 2.85 9.85
CA THR A 46 17.19 3.94 8.97
C THR A 46 18.25 4.78 9.69
N PRO A 47 19.50 4.84 9.19
CA PRO A 47 20.50 5.66 9.84
C PRO A 47 20.18 7.13 9.56
N LEU A 48 19.96 7.90 10.61
CA LEU A 48 19.93 9.37 10.53
C LEU A 48 21.36 9.84 10.22
N ILE A 49 21.65 10.07 8.94
CA ILE A 49 22.91 10.68 8.52
C ILE A 49 22.87 12.15 8.96
N ALA A 50 23.68 12.50 9.97
CA ALA A 50 23.93 13.88 10.32
C ALA A 50 24.83 14.52 9.24
N GLU A 51 24.26 15.44 8.45
CA GLU A 51 25.02 16.18 7.46
C GLU A 51 26.03 17.12 8.15
N SER A 52 27.31 16.90 7.89
CA SER A 52 28.39 17.76 8.36
C SER A 52 28.57 18.96 7.43
N PRO A 53 28.72 20.20 7.93
CA PRO A 53 28.91 21.36 7.08
C PRO A 53 30.34 21.38 6.52
N ARG A 54 30.48 21.29 5.19
CA ARG A 54 31.79 21.36 4.52
C ARG A 54 32.36 22.78 4.58
N ARG A 55 33.60 22.84 5.08
CA ARG A 55 34.42 24.04 5.24
C ARG A 55 34.69 24.76 3.91
N ARG A 56 34.52 26.07 4.01
CA ARG A 56 35.04 27.19 3.21
C ARG A 56 36.51 26.98 2.78
N ASN A 57 36.80 27.09 1.48
CA ASN A 57 38.16 27.33 1.00
C ASN A 57 38.18 28.51 0.02
N ARG A 58 39.04 29.48 0.29
CA ARG A 58 39.27 30.70 -0.51
C ARG A 58 40.26 30.40 -1.64
N PHE A 59 39.99 30.87 -2.86
CA PHE A 59 40.99 31.46 -3.78
C PHE A 59 40.30 32.39 -4.80
N PRO A 60 40.90 33.54 -5.17
CA PRO A 60 40.26 34.56 -6.01
C PRO A 60 40.71 34.44 -7.49
N GLY A 61 39.79 34.57 -8.44
CA GLY A 61 40.15 34.71 -9.85
C GLY A 61 39.01 34.46 -10.84
N LEU A 62 38.55 35.54 -11.49
CA LEU A 62 37.82 35.64 -12.76
C LEU A 62 36.97 34.45 -13.27
N GLY A 63 35.64 34.64 -13.23
CA GLY A 63 34.66 33.85 -13.97
C GLY A 63 33.36 34.63 -14.16
N LEU A 64 33.20 35.21 -15.35
CA LEU A 64 31.96 35.76 -15.89
C LEU A 64 30.87 34.67 -15.98
N LEU A 65 29.60 35.09 -15.96
CA LEU A 65 28.33 34.32 -16.04
C LEU A 65 27.72 33.97 -14.68
N GLU A 66 26.94 34.94 -14.18
CA GLU A 66 25.88 34.75 -13.21
C GLU A 66 24.81 33.81 -13.81
N ARG A 67 25.02 32.49 -13.73
CA ARG A 67 23.91 31.57 -13.80
C ARG A 67 23.11 31.79 -12.53
N ARG A 68 21.98 32.50 -12.64
CA ARG A 68 20.97 32.52 -11.60
C ARG A 68 20.52 31.08 -11.42
N SER A 69 21.08 30.43 -10.40
CA SER A 69 20.57 29.18 -9.86
C SER A 69 19.13 29.44 -9.48
N VAL A 70 18.19 29.06 -10.34
CA VAL A 70 16.82 28.81 -9.91
C VAL A 70 16.95 27.56 -9.07
N GLU A 71 17.16 27.77 -7.78
CA GLU A 71 16.98 26.72 -6.79
C GLU A 71 15.52 26.28 -6.94
N PRO A 72 15.22 25.07 -7.44
CA PRO A 72 13.86 24.61 -7.41
C PRO A 72 13.52 24.56 -5.93
N GLU A 73 12.59 25.41 -5.48
CA GLU A 73 11.97 25.22 -4.18
C GLU A 73 11.57 23.75 -4.12
N PRO A 74 12.11 22.97 -3.17
CA PRO A 74 11.61 21.63 -2.98
C PRO A 74 10.18 21.80 -2.47
N VAL A 75 9.22 21.86 -3.38
CA VAL A 75 7.80 21.63 -3.08
C VAL A 75 7.66 20.14 -2.84
N VAL A 76 8.33 19.66 -1.80
CA VAL A 76 7.88 18.49 -1.09
C VAL A 76 6.71 19.04 -0.28
N SER A 77 5.53 19.04 -0.88
CA SER A 77 4.30 19.08 -0.11
C SER A 77 4.45 17.93 0.87
N GLU A 78 4.73 18.24 2.14
CA GLU A 78 4.76 17.23 3.19
C GLU A 78 3.47 16.42 3.01
N PRO A 79 3.55 15.08 2.85
CA PRO A 79 2.36 14.29 2.70
C PRO A 79 1.59 14.43 4.00
N VAL A 80 0.61 15.33 4.01
CA VAL A 80 -0.30 15.50 5.13
C VAL A 80 -0.95 14.14 5.27
N LEU A 81 -0.59 13.41 6.33
CA LEU A 81 -1.21 12.15 6.72
C LEU A 81 -2.64 12.46 7.18
N ARG A 82 -3.48 12.84 6.22
CA ARG A 82 -4.91 13.05 6.41
C ARG A 82 -5.54 11.69 6.66
N ARG A 83 -6.44 11.63 7.64
CA ARG A 83 -7.30 10.47 7.83
C ARG A 83 -8.23 10.31 6.63
N LEU A 84 -8.32 9.08 6.12
CA LEU A 84 -9.31 8.72 5.13
C LEU A 84 -10.71 8.82 5.75
N SER A 85 -11.69 9.22 4.95
CA SER A 85 -13.09 9.11 5.30
C SER A 85 -13.50 7.63 5.38
N PRO A 86 -14.62 7.29 6.05
CA PRO A 86 -15.12 5.91 6.09
C PRO A 86 -15.33 5.30 4.70
N GLU A 87 -15.76 6.08 3.72
CA GLU A 87 -15.95 5.62 2.34
C GLU A 87 -14.61 5.31 1.66
N GLU A 88 -13.62 6.19 1.79
CA GLU A 88 -12.26 5.96 1.27
C GLU A 88 -11.62 4.73 1.93
N HIS A 89 -11.81 4.54 3.25
CA HIS A 89 -11.37 3.34 3.95
C HIS A 89 -12.03 2.07 3.38
N ALA A 90 -13.34 2.08 3.17
CA ALA A 90 -14.04 0.92 2.62
C ALA A 90 -13.57 0.59 1.20
N LEU A 91 -13.28 1.60 0.37
CA LEU A 91 -12.71 1.39 -0.97
C LEU A 91 -11.33 0.72 -0.91
N VAL A 92 -10.45 1.18 -0.02
CA VAL A 92 -9.11 0.59 0.17
C VAL A 92 -9.24 -0.85 0.65
N GLU A 93 -10.04 -1.12 1.67
CA GLU A 93 -10.25 -2.45 2.21
C GLU A 93 -10.85 -3.41 1.16
N ALA A 94 -11.80 -2.96 0.35
CA ALA A 94 -12.36 -3.77 -0.72
C ALA A 94 -11.33 -4.10 -1.81
N ALA A 95 -10.43 -3.16 -2.13
CA ALA A 95 -9.33 -3.41 -3.03
C ALA A 95 -8.35 -4.44 -2.46
N GLU A 96 -8.03 -4.38 -1.16
CA GLU A 96 -7.20 -5.38 -0.49
C GLU A 96 -7.81 -6.78 -0.54
N LEU A 97 -9.11 -6.90 -0.23
CA LEU A 97 -9.85 -8.17 -0.31
C LEU A 97 -9.86 -8.73 -1.74
N TYR A 98 -10.07 -7.87 -2.75
CA TYR A 98 -9.97 -8.27 -4.15
C TYR A 98 -8.55 -8.74 -4.52
N ASN A 99 -7.52 -8.04 -4.06
CA ASN A 99 -6.12 -8.31 -4.39
C ASN A 99 -5.60 -9.63 -3.85
N VAL A 100 -6.14 -10.12 -2.73
CA VAL A 100 -5.80 -11.44 -2.19
C VAL A 100 -6.67 -12.57 -2.77
N SER A 101 -7.71 -12.24 -3.53
CA SER A 101 -8.60 -13.21 -4.15
C SER A 101 -7.97 -13.87 -5.39
N ALA A 102 -8.50 -15.04 -5.78
CA ALA A 102 -8.09 -15.71 -7.01
C ALA A 102 -8.39 -14.88 -8.28
N TYR A 103 -9.33 -13.92 -8.22
CA TYR A 103 -9.74 -13.12 -9.36
C TYR A 103 -8.65 -12.15 -9.82
N SER A 104 -7.82 -11.62 -8.91
CA SER A 104 -6.72 -10.71 -9.27
C SER A 104 -5.78 -11.36 -10.28
N ARG A 105 -5.40 -12.64 -10.08
CA ARG A 105 -4.55 -13.38 -11.03
C ARG A 105 -5.22 -13.60 -12.38
N THR A 106 -6.50 -13.94 -12.39
CA THR A 106 -7.27 -14.13 -13.64
C THR A 106 -7.33 -12.84 -14.43
N ILE A 107 -7.63 -11.73 -13.77
CA ILE A 107 -7.73 -10.41 -14.37
C ILE A 107 -6.37 -9.92 -14.85
N ALA A 108 -5.29 -10.17 -14.12
CA ALA A 108 -3.92 -9.92 -14.59
C ALA A 108 -3.62 -10.68 -15.89
N GLY A 109 -4.06 -11.93 -16.00
CA GLY A 109 -3.93 -12.74 -17.22
C GLY A 109 -4.68 -12.12 -18.41
N ILE A 110 -5.91 -11.66 -18.20
CA ILE A 110 -6.72 -11.00 -19.22
C ILE A 110 -6.08 -9.67 -19.64
N ALA A 111 -5.62 -8.87 -18.69
CA ALA A 111 -4.97 -7.58 -18.93
C ALA A 111 -3.73 -7.71 -19.82
N LYS A 112 -2.98 -8.82 -19.74
CA LYS A 112 -1.84 -9.07 -20.65
C LYS A 112 -2.24 -9.14 -22.12
N SER A 113 -3.45 -9.59 -22.43
CA SER A 113 -3.94 -9.71 -23.81
C SER A 113 -4.74 -8.50 -24.27
N LEU A 114 -5.46 -7.84 -23.36
CA LEU A 114 -6.37 -6.72 -23.70
C LEU A 114 -5.80 -5.33 -23.36
N GLY A 115 -4.65 -5.27 -22.70
CA GLY A 115 -4.03 -4.02 -22.26
C GLY A 115 -4.66 -3.46 -20.98
N SER A 116 -4.55 -2.15 -20.80
CA SER A 116 -5.03 -1.45 -19.61
C SER A 116 -6.55 -1.49 -19.50
N ALA A 117 -7.05 -1.88 -18.32
CA ALA A 117 -8.48 -1.84 -18.02
C ALA A 117 -8.88 -0.47 -17.46
N ARG A 118 -10.13 -0.08 -17.70
CA ARG A 118 -10.82 0.96 -16.92
C ARG A 118 -11.44 0.31 -15.69
N VAL A 119 -11.29 0.91 -14.51
CA VAL A 119 -11.79 0.32 -13.26
C VAL A 119 -12.63 1.29 -12.47
N SER A 120 -13.81 0.85 -12.04
CA SER A 120 -14.71 1.61 -11.18
C SER A 120 -14.99 0.84 -9.90
N MET A 121 -15.01 1.55 -8.77
CA MET A 121 -15.39 1.03 -7.47
C MET A 121 -16.55 1.87 -6.95
N LEU A 122 -17.68 1.20 -6.67
CA LEU A 122 -18.91 1.86 -6.23
C LEU A 122 -19.43 1.23 -4.93
N PRO A 123 -19.43 1.99 -3.82
CA PRO A 123 -20.15 1.59 -2.62
C PRO A 123 -21.66 1.53 -2.90
N LEU A 124 -22.32 0.45 -2.46
CA LEU A 124 -23.76 0.33 -2.49
C LEU A 124 -24.35 0.77 -1.15
N SER A 125 -25.42 1.56 -1.22
CA SER A 125 -26.22 1.89 -0.04
C SER A 125 -27.03 0.66 0.38
N GLY A 126 -26.94 0.30 1.66
CA GLY A 126 -27.64 -0.86 2.22
C GLY A 126 -27.37 -1.00 3.71
N THR A 127 -28.01 -1.97 4.37
CA THR A 127 -27.72 -2.30 5.77
C THR A 127 -26.33 -2.92 5.94
N ASN A 128 -25.83 -3.61 4.90
CA ASN A 128 -24.45 -4.06 4.82
C ASN A 128 -23.74 -3.21 3.76
N THR A 129 -22.55 -2.71 4.09
CA THR A 129 -21.70 -2.02 3.12
C THR A 129 -21.18 -3.06 2.13
N GLU A 130 -21.62 -2.95 0.88
CA GLU A 130 -21.09 -3.74 -0.23
C GLU A 130 -20.38 -2.82 -1.22
N ILE A 131 -19.30 -3.30 -1.84
CA ILE A 131 -18.63 -2.56 -2.91
C ILE A 131 -18.73 -3.35 -4.22
N VAL A 132 -19.11 -2.64 -5.29
CA VAL A 132 -19.05 -3.15 -6.66
C VAL A 132 -17.73 -2.75 -7.27
N ILE A 133 -16.95 -3.72 -7.72
CA ILE A 133 -15.75 -3.48 -8.53
C ILE A 133 -16.09 -3.82 -9.97
N THR A 134 -15.97 -2.86 -10.87
CA THR A 134 -16.17 -3.04 -12.31
C THR A 134 -14.83 -2.91 -13.02
N ILE A 135 -14.40 -3.92 -13.76
CA ILE A 135 -13.16 -3.92 -14.55
C ILE A 135 -13.54 -4.12 -16.01
N ALA A 136 -13.17 -3.18 -16.87
CA ALA A 136 -13.66 -3.12 -18.25
C ALA A 136 -12.56 -2.83 -19.28
N TRP A 137 -12.63 -3.54 -20.39
CA TRP A 137 -11.96 -3.27 -21.66
C TRP A 137 -13.01 -3.04 -22.73
N ASP A 138 -12.62 -2.58 -23.91
CA ASP A 138 -13.57 -2.23 -24.98
C ASP A 138 -14.46 -3.39 -25.46
N ILE A 139 -14.04 -4.64 -25.22
CA ILE A 139 -14.75 -5.86 -25.67
C ILE A 139 -15.16 -6.81 -24.52
N SER A 140 -14.92 -6.44 -23.26
CA SER A 140 -15.37 -7.26 -22.13
C SER A 140 -15.36 -6.49 -20.82
N TRP A 141 -16.26 -6.85 -19.92
CA TRP A 141 -16.27 -6.32 -18.56
C TRP A 141 -16.62 -7.39 -17.53
N TYR A 142 -16.17 -7.16 -16.29
CA TYR A 142 -16.40 -8.02 -15.14
C TYR A 142 -16.83 -7.18 -13.94
N GLN A 143 -17.87 -7.63 -13.24
CA GLN A 143 -18.31 -7.03 -11.99
C GLN A 143 -18.14 -8.00 -10.83
N TYR A 144 -17.47 -7.55 -9.80
CA TYR A 144 -17.31 -8.26 -8.54
C TYR A 144 -18.11 -7.56 -7.44
N ARG A 145 -18.61 -8.35 -6.50
CA ARG A 145 -19.21 -7.87 -5.25
C ARG A 145 -18.26 -8.19 -4.10
N VAL A 146 -17.98 -7.19 -3.29
CA VAL A 146 -17.20 -7.31 -2.06
C VAL A 146 -18.13 -7.14 -0.86
N LEU A 147 -18.12 -8.14 0.03
CA LEU A 147 -18.86 -8.18 1.30
C LEU A 147 -17.84 -8.41 2.43
N PHE A 148 -17.63 -7.41 3.29
CA PHE A 148 -16.55 -7.40 4.29
C PHE A 148 -16.68 -8.54 5.32
N ASP A 149 -17.90 -8.80 5.81
CA ASP A 149 -18.15 -9.77 6.89
C ASP A 149 -18.46 -11.20 6.38
N SER A 150 -17.99 -11.55 5.18
CA SER A 150 -18.24 -12.86 4.56
C SER A 150 -16.99 -13.75 4.59
N SER A 151 -17.20 -15.06 4.80
CA SER A 151 -16.14 -16.06 4.64
C SER A 151 -15.61 -16.16 3.21
N GLN A 152 -16.42 -15.75 2.23
CA GLN A 152 -16.04 -15.55 0.84
C GLN A 152 -16.31 -14.09 0.50
N PRO A 153 -15.36 -13.17 0.80
CA PRO A 153 -15.62 -11.74 0.75
C PRO A 153 -15.74 -11.19 -0.67
N VAL A 154 -15.18 -11.89 -1.67
CA VAL A 154 -15.21 -11.45 -3.08
C VAL A 154 -15.86 -12.51 -3.94
N ARG A 155 -16.82 -12.12 -4.76
CA ARG A 155 -17.47 -12.98 -5.75
C ARG A 155 -17.64 -12.28 -7.09
N LEU A 156 -17.54 -13.04 -8.18
CA LEU A 156 -18.00 -12.58 -9.50
C LEU A 156 -19.53 -12.47 -9.46
N ALA A 157 -20.05 -11.28 -9.75
CA ALA A 157 -21.48 -11.02 -9.81
C ALA A 157 -21.98 -11.11 -11.26
N GLU A 158 -21.32 -10.39 -12.18
CA GLU A 158 -21.74 -10.30 -13.58
C GLU A 158 -20.53 -10.14 -14.51
N ARG A 159 -20.73 -10.42 -15.79
CA ARG A 159 -19.76 -10.16 -16.87
C ARG A 159 -20.49 -9.95 -18.19
N GLY A 160 -19.88 -9.21 -19.11
CA GLY A 160 -20.44 -8.98 -20.44
C GLY A 160 -19.37 -8.71 -21.48
N HIS A 161 -19.81 -8.44 -22.70
CA HIS A 161 -18.95 -8.32 -23.89
C HIS A 161 -18.98 -6.91 -24.51
N ASP A 162 -19.86 -6.04 -24.03
CA ASP A 162 -19.92 -4.64 -24.45
C ASP A 162 -20.04 -3.73 -23.22
N VAL A 163 -19.13 -2.77 -23.09
CA VAL A 163 -19.14 -1.79 -21.99
C VAL A 163 -20.39 -0.91 -22.02
N ALA A 164 -21.06 -0.77 -23.17
CA ALA A 164 -22.34 -0.08 -23.27
C ALA A 164 -23.45 -0.76 -22.44
N GLU A 165 -23.35 -2.06 -22.16
CA GLU A 165 -24.29 -2.81 -21.33
C GLU A 165 -24.23 -2.40 -19.85
N LEU A 166 -23.09 -1.88 -19.40
CA LEU A 166 -22.93 -1.40 -18.02
C LEU A 166 -23.78 -0.15 -17.79
N GLY A 167 -24.48 -0.10 -16.66
CA GLY A 167 -25.13 1.13 -16.21
C GLY A 167 -24.10 2.23 -15.90
N GLU A 168 -24.45 3.49 -16.17
CA GLU A 168 -23.54 4.65 -16.05
C GLU A 168 -22.90 4.80 -14.66
N ARG A 169 -23.62 4.45 -13.59
CA ARG A 169 -23.10 4.47 -12.21
C ARG A 169 -21.86 3.59 -11.99
N PHE A 170 -21.63 2.59 -12.83
CA PHE A 170 -20.49 1.66 -12.73
C PHE A 170 -19.32 2.07 -13.64
N LYS A 171 -19.40 3.26 -14.25
CA LYS A 171 -18.41 3.80 -15.18
C LYS A 171 -17.73 5.05 -14.64
N SER A 172 -17.64 5.20 -13.32
CA SER A 172 -16.96 6.35 -12.70
C SER A 172 -15.45 6.34 -12.94
N TRP A 173 -14.88 5.18 -13.28
CA TRP A 173 -13.46 4.97 -13.58
C TRP A 173 -12.52 5.59 -12.53
N ASN A 174 -12.77 5.34 -11.25
CA ASN A 174 -12.11 5.93 -10.07
C ASN A 174 -11.11 4.97 -9.39
N ALA A 175 -10.52 4.05 -10.16
CA ALA A 175 -9.53 3.11 -9.70
C ALA A 175 -8.68 2.61 -10.87
N HIS A 176 -7.57 1.94 -10.57
CA HIS A 176 -6.67 1.40 -11.57
C HIS A 176 -6.15 0.01 -11.20
N LEU A 177 -5.72 -0.74 -12.21
CA LEU A 177 -4.94 -1.97 -12.05
C LEU A 177 -3.47 -1.70 -12.33
N ASP A 178 -2.58 -2.27 -11.53
CA ASP A 178 -1.16 -2.36 -11.85
C ASP A 178 -0.87 -3.48 -12.86
N GLU A 179 0.40 -3.62 -13.26
CA GLU A 179 0.87 -4.65 -14.20
C GLU A 179 0.69 -6.10 -13.70
N HIS A 180 0.45 -6.27 -12.40
CA HIS A 180 0.20 -7.56 -11.75
C HIS A 180 -1.29 -7.80 -11.49
N GLY A 181 -2.17 -6.90 -11.94
CA GLY A 181 -3.61 -6.98 -11.72
C GLY A 181 -4.02 -6.70 -10.27
N ARG A 182 -3.20 -5.98 -9.49
CA ARG A 182 -3.64 -5.41 -8.23
C ARG A 182 -4.43 -4.14 -8.46
N LEU A 183 -5.55 -4.05 -7.78
CA LEU A 183 -6.45 -2.93 -7.72
C LEU A 183 -5.99 -1.89 -6.69
N SER A 184 -6.05 -0.62 -7.06
CA SER A 184 -5.94 0.51 -6.14
C SER A 184 -7.03 1.55 -6.46
N PRO A 185 -7.77 2.06 -5.47
CA PRO A 185 -8.68 3.18 -5.67
C PRO A 185 -7.90 4.49 -5.88
N ASP A 186 -8.49 5.41 -6.64
CA ASP A 186 -7.98 6.77 -6.79
C ASP A 186 -8.47 7.62 -5.62
N ILE A 187 -7.61 7.82 -4.62
CA ILE A 187 -7.90 8.66 -3.45
C ILE A 187 -7.36 10.07 -3.71
N PRO A 188 -8.21 11.12 -3.70
CA PRO A 188 -7.77 12.49 -3.88
C PRO A 188 -6.69 12.89 -2.86
N LYS A 189 -5.59 13.44 -3.35
CA LYS A 189 -4.60 14.13 -2.51
C LYS A 189 -5.13 15.55 -2.26
N LEU A 190 -5.30 15.94 -0.99
CA LEU A 190 -5.74 17.29 -0.61
C LEU A 190 -4.75 18.37 -1.07
#